data_AF-A0A7V2YWC7-F1
#
_entry.id   AF-A0A7V2YWC7-F1
#
_cell.length_a   1.000
_cell.length_b   1.000
_cell.length_c   1.000
_cell.angle_alpha   90.00
_cell.angle_beta   90.00
_cell.angle_gamma   90.00
#
_symmetry.space_group_name_H-M   'P 1'
#
loop_
_entity.id
_entity.type
_entity.pdbx_description
1 polymer ?
#
loop_
_entity_poly.entity_id
_entity_poly.type
_entity_poly.pdbx_seq_one_letter_code
_entity_poly.pdbx_strand_id
1 'polypeptide(L)'
;MRRRHARQIAAQAMYACAIDGSPIDVVLQRLPWVVESAAKAPPFVRQLCQTAHAHLDEIDARLAAVVHNWTPDRIAWVDRALLRLAVCELLFFPDIDARVTLDEYIELAKDLGDSKSPAFVNGVLDRLLSDNLRPAASPEKDAQGDAQGGSDENVANDGGKGNDRDRVSGAGEAVGD
;
A
#
# COMPACT_ATOMS: atom_id res chain seq x y z
N MET A 1 -7.48 2.77 -24.15
CA MET A 1 -8.20 3.31 -22.97
C MET A 1 -7.17 3.79 -21.95
N ARG A 2 -7.33 4.99 -21.39
CA ARG A 2 -6.43 5.50 -20.32
C ARG A 2 -6.71 4.78 -18.99
N ARG A 3 -5.67 4.54 -18.17
CA ARG A 3 -5.77 3.82 -16.88
C ARG A 3 -6.80 4.45 -15.93
N ARG A 4 -6.84 5.78 -15.81
CA ARG A 4 -7.87 6.51 -15.03
C ARG A 4 -9.29 6.13 -15.41
N HIS A 5 -9.59 6.11 -16.70
CA HIS A 5 -10.93 5.75 -17.19
C HIS A 5 -11.27 4.28 -16.89
N ALA A 6 -10.29 3.38 -16.97
CA ALA A 6 -10.49 1.98 -16.58
C ALA A 6 -10.77 1.84 -15.08
N ARG A 7 -10.08 2.58 -14.22
CA ARG A 7 -10.35 2.61 -12.76
C ARG A 7 -11.73 3.17 -12.45
N GLN A 8 -12.15 4.22 -13.15
CA GLN A 8 -13.51 4.78 -13.04
C GLN A 8 -14.57 3.71 -13.36
N ILE A 9 -14.40 2.97 -14.46
CA ILE A 9 -15.32 1.89 -14.85
C ILE A 9 -15.30 0.77 -13.79
N ALA A 10 -14.13 0.40 -13.27
CA ALA A 10 -14.02 -0.59 -12.22
C ALA A 10 -14.75 -0.15 -10.94
N ALA A 11 -14.63 1.12 -10.55
CA ALA A 11 -15.33 1.68 -9.40
C ALA A 11 -16.86 1.63 -9.56
N GLN A 12 -17.36 1.95 -10.75
CA GLN A 12 -18.79 1.83 -11.08
C GLN A 12 -19.28 0.37 -10.99
N ALA A 13 -18.48 -0.59 -11.45
CA ALA A 13 -18.82 -2.01 -11.37
C ALA A 13 -18.85 -2.51 -9.92
N MET A 14 -17.85 -2.14 -9.10
CA MET A 14 -17.80 -2.50 -7.68
C MET A 14 -18.95 -1.85 -6.88
N TYR A 15 -19.30 -0.61 -7.20
CA TYR A 15 -20.46 0.09 -6.66
C TYR A 15 -21.77 -0.66 -6.99
N ALA A 16 -21.96 -1.05 -8.25
CA ALA A 16 -23.15 -1.77 -8.67
C ALA A 16 -23.31 -3.10 -7.92
N CYS A 17 -22.24 -3.92 -7.86
CA CYS A 17 -22.24 -5.19 -7.11
C CYS A 17 -22.61 -4.99 -5.64
N ALA A 18 -22.15 -3.88 -5.06
CA ALA A 18 -22.39 -3.59 -3.66
C ALA A 18 -23.87 -3.24 -3.38
N ILE A 19 -24.56 -2.63 -4.33
CA ILE A 19 -25.98 -2.23 -4.17
C ILE A 19 -26.93 -3.38 -4.41
N ASP A 20 -26.72 -4.15 -5.48
CA ASP A 20 -27.69 -5.16 -5.92
C ASP A 20 -27.29 -6.60 -5.57
N GLY A 21 -26.07 -6.80 -5.04
CA GLY A 21 -25.53 -8.11 -4.69
C GLY A 21 -25.19 -8.98 -5.90
N SER A 22 -25.20 -8.42 -7.11
CA SER A 22 -24.88 -9.16 -8.33
C SER A 22 -23.42 -9.63 -8.34
N PRO A 23 -23.13 -10.84 -8.84
CA PRO A 23 -21.76 -11.28 -9.08
C PRO A 23 -21.01 -10.34 -10.03
N ILE A 24 -19.71 -10.11 -9.76
CA ILE A 24 -18.91 -9.14 -10.53
C ILE A 24 -18.87 -9.46 -12.03
N ASP A 25 -18.83 -10.74 -12.40
CA ASP A 25 -18.81 -11.15 -13.81
C ASP A 25 -20.12 -10.84 -14.54
N VAL A 26 -21.25 -10.85 -13.82
CA VAL A 26 -22.56 -10.47 -14.36
C VAL A 26 -22.63 -8.96 -14.55
N VAL A 27 -22.13 -8.19 -13.59
CA VAL A 27 -22.08 -6.71 -13.68
C VAL A 27 -21.19 -6.28 -14.85
N LEU A 28 -20.01 -6.88 -15.01
CA LEU A 28 -19.09 -6.58 -16.11
C LEU A 28 -19.70 -6.83 -17.50
N GLN A 29 -20.68 -7.71 -17.63
CA GLN A 29 -21.39 -7.98 -18.89
C GLN A 29 -22.51 -6.98 -19.18
N ARG A 30 -22.97 -6.24 -18.16
CA ARG A 30 -24.13 -5.34 -18.23
C ARG A 30 -23.75 -3.86 -18.26
N LEU A 31 -22.46 -3.53 -18.18
CA LEU A 31 -22.00 -2.15 -18.29
C LEU A 31 -22.48 -1.56 -19.64
N PRO A 32 -23.07 -0.34 -19.67
CA PRO A 32 -23.74 0.19 -20.86
C PRO A 32 -22.90 0.09 -22.13
N TRP A 33 -21.63 0.47 -22.04
CA TRP A 33 -20.71 0.45 -23.17
C TRP A 33 -20.32 -0.96 -23.64
N VAL A 34 -20.35 -1.98 -22.76
CA VAL A 34 -20.15 -3.41 -23.10
C VAL A 34 -21.36 -3.92 -23.88
N VAL A 35 -22.56 -3.56 -23.43
CA VAL A 35 -23.83 -3.95 -24.07
C VAL A 35 -23.97 -3.27 -25.43
N GLU A 36 -23.69 -1.97 -25.52
CA GLU A 36 -23.80 -1.19 -26.76
C GLU A 36 -22.80 -1.63 -27.84
N SER A 37 -21.59 -2.03 -27.45
CA SER A 37 -20.55 -2.44 -28.39
C SER A 37 -20.46 -3.95 -28.63
N ALA A 38 -21.25 -4.75 -27.91
CA ALA A 38 -21.08 -6.21 -27.78
C ALA A 38 -19.63 -6.63 -27.46
N ALA A 39 -18.83 -5.72 -26.90
CA ALA A 39 -17.43 -5.95 -26.60
C ALA A 39 -17.26 -6.55 -25.21
N LYS A 40 -16.14 -7.24 -24.99
CA LYS A 40 -15.77 -7.68 -23.64
C LYS A 40 -15.29 -6.48 -22.82
N ALA A 41 -15.51 -6.50 -21.50
CA ALA A 41 -14.83 -5.62 -20.56
C ALA A 41 -13.32 -5.58 -20.85
N PRO A 42 -12.64 -4.40 -20.84
CA PRO A 42 -11.27 -4.29 -21.26
C PRO A 42 -10.40 -5.06 -20.26
N PRO A 43 -9.27 -5.65 -20.70
CA PRO A 43 -8.51 -6.59 -19.86
C PRO A 43 -8.19 -6.07 -18.47
N PHE A 44 -7.74 -4.80 -18.37
CA PHE A 44 -7.40 -4.21 -17.08
C PHE A 44 -8.61 -4.02 -16.15
N VAL A 45 -9.76 -3.56 -16.65
CA VAL A 45 -10.97 -3.41 -15.80
C VAL A 45 -11.40 -4.76 -15.27
N ARG A 46 -11.44 -5.77 -16.16
CA ARG A 46 -11.80 -7.13 -15.78
C ARG A 46 -10.87 -7.66 -14.69
N GLN A 47 -9.56 -7.57 -14.93
CA GLN A 47 -8.55 -8.03 -13.99
C GLN A 47 -8.68 -7.32 -12.65
N LEU A 48 -8.75 -5.98 -12.64
CA LEU A 48 -8.89 -5.19 -11.41
C LEU A 48 -10.14 -5.56 -10.61
N CYS A 49 -11.29 -5.66 -11.26
CA CYS A 49 -12.55 -6.05 -10.61
C CYS A 49 -12.52 -7.48 -10.08
N GLN A 50 -12.02 -8.43 -10.86
CA GLN A 50 -11.97 -9.85 -10.46
C GLN A 50 -10.98 -10.06 -9.31
N THR A 51 -9.80 -9.44 -9.36
CA THR A 51 -8.84 -9.47 -8.27
C THR A 51 -9.42 -8.83 -7.00
N ALA A 52 -10.07 -7.67 -7.11
CA ALA A 52 -10.68 -7.02 -5.96
C ALA A 52 -11.80 -7.88 -5.33
N HIS A 53 -12.60 -8.55 -6.15
CA HIS A 53 -13.65 -9.44 -5.67
C HIS A 53 -13.09 -10.71 -5.03
N ALA A 54 -12.05 -11.31 -5.62
CA ALA A 54 -11.43 -12.54 -5.11
C ALA A 54 -10.71 -12.34 -3.77
N HIS A 55 -10.20 -11.13 -3.51
CA HIS A 55 -9.45 -10.78 -2.29
C HIS A 55 -10.23 -9.83 -1.37
N LEU A 56 -11.56 -9.80 -1.48
CA LEU A 56 -12.39 -8.81 -0.79
C LEU A 56 -12.21 -8.83 0.74
N ASP A 57 -12.13 -10.02 1.34
CA ASP A 57 -11.94 -10.18 2.80
C ASP A 57 -10.58 -9.66 3.25
N GLU A 58 -9.51 -9.92 2.49
CA GLU A 58 -8.17 -9.41 2.78
C GLU A 58 -8.13 -7.88 2.66
N ILE A 59 -8.72 -7.35 1.58
CA ILE A 59 -8.82 -5.91 1.33
C ILE A 59 -9.57 -5.22 2.47
N ASP A 60 -10.72 -5.75 2.87
CA ASP A 60 -11.52 -5.19 3.96
C ASP A 60 -10.81 -5.30 5.32
N ALA A 61 -10.04 -6.37 5.56
CA ALA A 61 -9.21 -6.49 6.76
C ALA A 61 -8.11 -5.43 6.82
N ARG A 62 -7.46 -5.10 5.67
CA ARG A 62 -6.47 -4.02 5.60
C ARG A 62 -7.09 -2.65 5.88
N LEU A 63 -8.28 -2.41 5.32
CA LEU A 63 -9.02 -1.17 5.57
C LEU A 63 -9.47 -1.07 7.03
N ALA A 64 -9.91 -2.18 7.63
CA ALA A 64 -10.31 -2.23 9.04
C ALA A 64 -9.16 -1.93 10.01
N ALA A 65 -7.91 -2.20 9.61
CA ALA A 65 -6.74 -1.90 10.43
C ALA A 65 -6.44 -0.40 10.55
N VAL A 66 -6.82 0.41 9.55
CA VAL A 66 -6.47 1.86 9.49
C VAL A 66 -7.65 2.80 9.69
N VAL A 67 -8.88 2.31 9.49
CA VAL A 67 -10.10 3.08 9.68
C VAL A 67 -10.72 2.71 11.02
N HIS A 68 -10.72 3.65 11.96
CA HIS A 68 -11.38 3.46 13.25
C HIS A 68 -12.86 3.12 13.07
N ASN A 69 -13.31 2.07 13.74
CA ASN A 69 -14.70 1.60 13.65
C ASN A 69 -15.13 1.35 12.20
N TRP A 70 -14.29 0.65 11.43
CA TRP A 70 -14.59 0.21 10.07
C TRP A 70 -15.89 -0.60 10.04
N THR A 71 -16.93 0.05 9.54
CA THR A 71 -18.22 -0.56 9.24
C THR A 71 -18.51 -0.23 7.78
N PRO A 72 -18.26 -1.17 6.86
CA PRO A 72 -18.43 -0.97 5.42
C PRO A 72 -19.76 -0.31 5.05
N ASP A 73 -20.83 -0.60 5.79
CA ASP A 73 -22.18 -0.11 5.51
C ASP A 73 -22.43 1.34 5.93
N ARG A 74 -21.50 1.95 6.70
CA ARG A 74 -21.55 3.38 7.06
C ARG A 74 -20.74 4.28 6.14
N ILE A 75 -19.97 3.68 5.24
CA ILE A 75 -19.16 4.41 4.26
C ILE A 75 -19.98 4.53 2.98
N ALA A 76 -19.91 5.70 2.33
CA ALA A 76 -20.57 5.88 1.05
C ALA A 76 -20.14 4.78 0.07
N TRP A 77 -21.11 4.19 -0.64
CA TRP A 77 -20.86 3.08 -1.56
C TRP A 77 -19.74 3.39 -2.57
N VAL A 78 -19.66 4.63 -3.03
CA VAL A 78 -18.60 5.11 -3.94
C VAL A 78 -17.24 5.10 -3.26
N ASP A 79 -17.11 5.73 -2.09
CA ASP A 79 -15.84 5.77 -1.34
C ASP A 79 -15.35 4.37 -1.00
N ARG A 80 -16.26 3.48 -0.61
CA ARG A 80 -15.95 2.08 -0.33
C ARG A 80 -15.43 1.35 -1.56
N ALA A 81 -16.04 1.57 -2.73
CA ALA A 81 -15.56 0.99 -3.98
C ALA A 81 -14.16 1.52 -4.35
N LEU A 82 -13.92 2.82 -4.20
CA LEU A 82 -12.62 3.44 -4.47
C LEU A 82 -11.53 2.91 -3.54
N LEU A 83 -11.79 2.86 -2.23
CA LEU A 83 -10.84 2.35 -1.24
C LEU A 83 -10.48 0.88 -1.47
N ARG A 84 -11.49 0.03 -1.75
CA ARG A 84 -11.25 -1.39 -2.04
C ARG A 84 -10.41 -1.58 -3.30
N LEU A 85 -10.66 -0.80 -4.33
CA LEU A 85 -9.90 -0.85 -5.57
C LEU A 85 -8.47 -0.31 -5.41
N ALA A 86 -8.29 0.77 -4.64
CA ALA A 86 -6.98 1.30 -4.31
C ALA A 86 -6.12 0.27 -3.57
N VAL A 87 -6.66 -0.37 -2.53
CA VAL A 87 -5.97 -1.41 -1.78
C VAL A 87 -5.68 -2.63 -2.66
N CYS A 88 -6.65 -3.06 -3.48
CA CYS A 88 -6.43 -4.13 -4.46
C CYS A 88 -5.25 -3.81 -5.39
N GLU A 89 -5.21 -2.60 -5.94
CA GLU A 89 -4.16 -2.17 -6.85
C GLU A 89 -2.78 -2.15 -6.18
N LEU A 90 -2.71 -1.61 -4.95
CA LEU A 90 -1.47 -1.58 -4.15
C LEU A 90 -0.93 -2.97 -3.82
N LEU A 91 -1.80 -3.96 -3.59
CA LEU A 91 -1.39 -5.31 -3.18
C LEU A 91 -1.07 -6.24 -4.35
N PHE A 92 -1.82 -6.13 -5.44
CA PHE A 92 -1.83 -7.16 -6.49
C PHE A 92 -1.35 -6.66 -7.85
N PHE A 93 -0.98 -5.37 -7.98
CA PHE A 93 -0.51 -4.77 -9.22
C PHE A 93 0.85 -4.07 -9.02
N PRO A 94 1.93 -4.85 -8.76
CA PRO A 94 3.25 -4.31 -8.45
C PRO A 94 3.90 -3.48 -9.58
N ASP A 95 3.40 -3.62 -10.80
CA ASP A 95 3.83 -2.84 -11.96
C ASP A 95 3.29 -1.39 -11.96
N ILE A 96 2.44 -1.04 -10.99
CA ILE A 96 1.87 0.31 -10.84
C ILE A 96 2.46 0.95 -9.61
N ASP A 97 3.08 2.13 -9.78
CA ASP A 97 3.65 2.88 -8.67
C ASP A 97 2.56 3.28 -7.65
N ALA A 98 2.88 3.09 -6.37
CA ALA A 98 1.93 3.34 -5.28
C ALA A 98 1.45 4.80 -5.23
N ARG A 99 2.32 5.78 -5.52
CA ARG A 99 1.92 7.20 -5.54
C ARG A 99 0.95 7.47 -6.68
N VAL A 100 1.20 6.88 -7.86
CA VAL A 100 0.26 6.96 -8.99
C VAL A 100 -1.09 6.36 -8.63
N THR A 101 -1.12 5.21 -7.96
CA THR A 101 -2.38 4.62 -7.48
C THR A 101 -3.10 5.58 -6.54
N LEU A 102 -2.42 6.12 -5.52
CA LEU A 102 -3.02 7.07 -4.58
C LEU A 102 -3.62 8.29 -5.27
N ASP A 103 -2.79 9.00 -6.07
CA ASP A 103 -3.21 10.21 -6.77
C ASP A 103 -4.45 9.94 -7.63
N GLU A 104 -4.47 8.83 -8.34
CA GLU A 104 -5.58 8.45 -9.22
C GLU A 104 -6.88 8.18 -8.46
N TYR A 105 -6.83 7.51 -7.30
CA TYR A 105 -8.04 7.25 -6.50
C TYR A 105 -8.53 8.48 -5.72
N ILE A 106 -7.63 9.39 -5.31
CA ILE A 106 -8.01 10.69 -4.74
C ILE A 106 -8.70 11.56 -5.79
N GLU A 107 -8.15 11.57 -7.00
CA GLU A 107 -8.74 12.27 -8.14
C GLU A 107 -10.12 11.71 -8.51
N LEU A 108 -10.28 10.39 -8.53
CA LEU A 108 -11.59 9.76 -8.74
C LEU A 108 -12.58 10.06 -7.63
N ALA A 109 -12.12 10.23 -6.38
CA ALA A 109 -12.99 10.64 -5.27
C ALA A 109 -13.55 12.06 -5.47
N LYS A 110 -12.81 12.94 -6.15
CA LYS A 110 -13.31 14.28 -6.55
C LYS A 110 -14.38 14.18 -7.64
N ASP A 111 -14.20 13.26 -8.57
CA ASP A 111 -15.09 13.10 -9.74
C ASP A 111 -16.39 12.35 -9.40
N LEU A 112 -16.34 11.36 -8.50
CA LEU A 112 -17.44 10.44 -8.24
C LEU A 112 -18.08 10.60 -6.86
N GLY A 113 -17.34 11.12 -5.89
CA GLY A 113 -17.77 11.24 -4.51
C GLY A 113 -18.48 12.57 -4.20
N ASP A 114 -18.66 12.85 -2.92
CA ASP A 114 -19.15 14.14 -2.44
C ASP A 114 -18.00 15.09 -2.07
N SER A 115 -18.33 16.28 -1.57
CA SER A 115 -17.33 17.29 -1.15
C SER A 115 -16.33 16.81 -0.08
N LYS A 116 -16.64 15.74 0.67
CA LYS A 116 -15.81 15.18 1.74
C LYS A 116 -15.01 13.96 1.27
N SER A 117 -15.46 13.28 0.21
CA SER A 117 -14.81 12.09 -0.34
C SER A 117 -13.31 12.23 -0.60
N PRO A 118 -12.78 13.30 -1.24
CA PRO A 118 -11.35 13.41 -1.51
C PRO A 118 -10.49 13.42 -0.24
N ALA A 119 -10.93 14.17 0.78
CA ALA A 119 -10.22 14.26 2.04
C ALA A 119 -10.30 12.95 2.83
N PHE A 120 -11.46 12.29 2.80
CA PHE A 120 -11.66 10.99 3.43
C PHE A 120 -10.77 9.91 2.79
N VAL A 121 -10.83 9.75 1.46
CA VAL A 121 -10.04 8.76 0.72
C VAL A 121 -8.54 9.00 0.93
N ASN A 122 -8.08 10.25 0.79
CA ASN A 122 -6.68 10.59 1.04
C ASN A 122 -6.24 10.18 2.46
N GLY A 123 -7.02 10.55 3.48
CA GLY A 123 -6.69 10.25 4.87
C GLY A 123 -6.63 8.74 5.19
N VAL A 124 -7.41 7.91 4.51
CA VAL A 124 -7.36 6.44 4.66
C VAL A 124 -6.14 5.86 3.94
N LEU A 125 -5.87 6.29 2.70
CA LEU A 125 -4.74 5.77 1.91
C LEU A 125 -3.38 6.16 2.50
N ASP A 126 -3.24 7.37 3.06
CA ASP A 126 -2.02 7.80 3.75
C ASP A 126 -1.70 6.93 4.97
N ARG A 127 -2.74 6.53 5.73
CA ARG A 127 -2.58 5.63 6.87
C ARG A 127 -2.19 4.23 6.43
N LEU A 128 -2.76 3.72 5.34
CA LEU A 128 -2.38 2.41 4.77
C LEU A 128 -0.89 2.36 4.39
N LEU A 129 -0.37 3.42 3.78
CA LEU A 129 1.05 3.50 3.44
C LEU A 129 1.94 3.62 4.68
N SER A 130 1.49 4.37 5.69
CA SER A 130 2.25 4.61 6.91
C SER A 130 2.34 3.36 7.79
N ASP A 131 1.26 2.60 7.91
CA ASP A 131 1.16 1.48 8.85
C ASP A 131 1.57 0.13 8.25
N ASN A 132 1.37 -0.11 6.93
CA ASN A 132 1.39 -1.49 6.39
C ASN A 132 2.01 -1.70 5.00
N LEU A 133 2.65 -0.70 4.37
CA LEU A 133 3.29 -0.85 3.05
C LEU A 133 4.77 -0.42 3.00
N ARG A 134 5.45 -0.35 4.15
CA ARG A 134 6.92 -0.33 4.16
C ARG A 134 7.42 -1.78 4.19
N PRO A 135 8.10 -2.29 3.15
CA PRO A 135 8.99 -3.43 3.36
C PRO A 135 10.04 -3.01 4.40
N ALA A 136 10.43 -3.96 5.27
CA ALA A 136 11.43 -3.72 6.30
C ALA A 136 12.72 -3.12 5.69
N ALA A 137 12.97 -1.85 6.04
CA ALA A 137 14.21 -1.08 5.99
C ALA A 137 15.09 -1.12 4.72
N SER A 138 15.38 0.08 4.21
CA SER A 138 16.77 0.49 3.98
C SER A 138 17.05 1.69 4.88
N PRO A 139 18.14 1.69 5.69
CA PRO A 139 18.53 2.85 6.45
C PRO A 139 19.13 3.87 5.47
N GLU A 140 18.45 5.00 5.27
CA GLU A 140 19.09 6.16 4.66
C GLU A 140 20.18 6.67 5.61
N LYS A 141 21.43 6.36 5.25
CA LYS A 141 22.56 7.21 5.57
C LYS A 141 22.34 8.50 4.80
N ASP A 142 22.17 9.59 5.52
CA ASP A 142 22.74 10.90 5.18
C ASP A 142 22.90 11.70 6.46
N ALA A 143 23.87 11.26 7.26
CA ALA A 143 24.61 12.16 8.11
C ALA A 143 25.61 12.90 7.22
N GLN A 144 25.24 14.10 6.78
CA GLN A 144 26.20 15.09 6.29
C GLN A 144 25.96 16.39 7.07
N GLY A 145 26.46 16.39 8.31
CA GLY A 145 26.75 17.62 9.04
C GLY A 145 28.09 18.14 8.56
N ASP A 146 28.06 19.22 7.78
CA ASP A 146 29.26 19.97 7.43
C ASP A 146 29.88 20.56 8.71
N ALA A 147 30.98 19.96 9.15
CA ALA A 147 31.88 20.51 10.15
C ALA A 147 33.21 20.85 9.47
N GLN A 148 33.36 22.09 9.04
CA GLN A 148 34.63 22.67 8.65
C GLN A 148 35.02 23.73 9.69
N GLY A 149 35.93 23.36 10.59
CA GLY A 149 36.54 24.24 11.58
C GLY A 149 37.83 23.59 12.05
N GLY A 150 38.95 24.04 11.49
CA GLY A 150 40.26 23.45 11.73
C GLY A 150 40.88 23.77 13.08
N SER A 151 41.94 23.05 13.42
CA SER A 151 43.25 23.58 13.85
C SER A 151 44.19 22.44 14.24
N ASP A 152 45.39 22.55 13.68
CA ASP A 152 46.69 22.34 14.31
C ASP A 152 47.15 20.95 14.78
N GLU A 153 48.18 20.53 14.05
CA GLU A 153 49.34 19.77 14.47
C GLU A 153 49.65 19.80 15.98
N ASN A 154 49.90 18.62 16.57
CA ASN A 154 51.13 18.46 17.35
C ASN A 154 51.62 17.01 17.44
N VAL A 155 52.94 16.91 17.37
CA VAL A 155 53.80 15.74 17.30
C VAL A 155 54.22 15.27 18.71
N ALA A 156 54.69 14.02 18.78
CA ALA A 156 55.37 13.34 19.90
C ALA A 156 54.43 12.58 20.87
N ASN A 157 54.74 11.41 21.42
CA ASN A 157 56.00 10.69 21.57
C ASN A 157 55.72 9.21 21.93
N ASP A 158 56.62 8.34 21.47
CA ASP A 158 57.21 7.13 22.09
C ASP A 158 56.57 6.45 23.33
N GLY A 159 56.55 5.11 23.31
CA GLY A 159 56.38 4.34 24.55
C GLY A 159 55.88 2.89 24.43
N GLY A 160 56.75 1.98 23.96
CA GLY A 160 57.08 0.75 24.69
C GLY A 160 56.03 -0.35 24.99
N LYS A 161 56.35 -1.54 24.45
CA LYS A 161 56.32 -2.88 25.09
C LYS A 161 54.98 -3.47 25.55
N GLY A 162 54.56 -4.49 24.79
CA GLY A 162 54.55 -5.89 25.22
C GLY A 162 53.54 -6.31 26.29
N ASN A 163 52.77 -7.35 26.01
CA ASN A 163 53.02 -8.68 26.57
C ASN A 163 51.89 -9.64 26.18
N ASP A 164 52.24 -10.69 25.44
CA ASP A 164 51.52 -11.96 25.35
C ASP A 164 51.10 -12.45 26.74
N ARG A 165 49.86 -12.91 26.87
CA ARG A 165 49.52 -14.00 27.77
C ARG A 165 48.16 -14.58 27.43
N ASP A 166 48.25 -15.77 26.84
CA ASP A 166 47.32 -16.88 26.97
C ASP A 166 46.51 -16.86 28.27
N ARG A 167 45.22 -17.17 28.14
CA ARG A 167 44.53 -18.07 29.07
C ARG A 167 43.33 -18.73 28.41
N VAL A 168 43.57 -19.97 28.01
CA VAL A 168 42.58 -21.04 27.89
C VAL A 168 41.98 -21.31 29.28
N SER A 169 40.65 -21.42 29.36
CA SER A 169 39.99 -22.27 30.35
C SER A 169 38.69 -22.78 29.77
N GLY A 170 38.67 -24.09 29.53
CA GLY A 170 37.46 -24.86 29.38
C GLY A 170 36.90 -25.30 30.73
N ALA A 171 35.59 -25.47 30.77
CA ALA A 171 34.79 -26.36 31.61
C ALA A 171 33.36 -26.20 31.06
N GLY A 172 32.63 -27.19 30.55
CA GLY A 172 32.68 -28.61 30.83
C GLY A 172 31.87 -28.90 32.08
N GLU A 173 30.53 -28.98 31.98
CA GLU A 173 29.75 -29.96 32.74
C GLU A 173 28.32 -30.08 32.21
N ALA A 174 27.93 -31.34 32.02
CA ALA A 174 26.61 -31.84 31.68
C ALA A 174 25.98 -32.45 32.95
N VAL A 175 24.82 -33.09 32.77
CA VAL A 175 24.04 -33.92 33.72
C VAL A 175 23.01 -33.09 34.51
N GLY A 176 21.73 -33.47 34.60
CA GLY A 176 21.01 -34.66 34.17
C GLY A 176 19.66 -34.72 34.91
N ASP A 177 18.74 -35.49 34.32
CA ASP A 177 17.43 -35.97 34.81
C ASP A 177 16.47 -35.00 35.54
#